data_AF-A0A0F3RKX0-F1
#
_entry.id   AF-A0A0F3RKX0-F1
#
_cell.length_a   1.000
_cell.length_b   1.000
_cell.length_c   1.000
_cell.angle_alpha   90.00
_cell.angle_beta   90.00
_cell.angle_gamma   90.00
#
_symmetry.space_group_name_H-M   'P 1'
#
loop_
_entity.id
_entity.type
_entity.pdbx_description
1 polymer ?
#
loop_
_entity_poly.entity_id
_entity_poly.type
_entity_poly.pdbx_seq_one_letter_code
_entity_poly.pdbx_strand_id
1 'polypeptide(L)' 'MIFYSRLLKERIVFVCGEIEDHMANLVVAQLLFLEAESPDKKIFMYI' A
#
# COMPACT_ATOMS: atom_id res chain seq x y z
N MET A 1 4.47 -7.60 -10.60
CA MET A 1 4.24 -6.14 -10.61
C MET A 1 2.85 -5.70 -11.13
N ILE A 2 2.02 -6.58 -11.74
CA ILE A 2 0.77 -6.16 -12.43
C ILE A 2 -0.51 -6.38 -11.57
N PHE A 3 -0.46 -7.14 -10.47
CA PHE A 3 -1.67 -7.52 -9.71
C PHE A 3 -2.04 -6.64 -8.49
N TYR A 4 -1.13 -5.81 -7.97
CA TYR A 4 -1.38 -5.05 -6.73
C TYR A 4 -2.41 -3.91 -6.89
N SER A 5 -2.59 -3.39 -8.10
CA SER A 5 -3.50 -2.26 -8.35
C SER A 5 -4.96 -2.58 -8.03
N ARG A 6 -5.40 -3.83 -8.19
CA ARG A 6 -6.74 -4.28 -7.79
C ARG A 6 -6.87 -4.36 -6.26
N LEU A 7 -5.84 -4.84 -5.58
CA LEU A 7 -5.82 -5.00 -4.12
C LEU A 7 -5.73 -3.64 -3.42
N LEU A 8 -5.04 -2.67 -4.02
CA LEU A 8 -4.98 -1.31 -3.51
C LEU A 8 -6.37 -0.66 -3.48
N LYS A 9 -7.25 -0.95 -4.45
CA LYS A 9 -8.66 -0.51 -4.41
C LYS A 9 -9.45 -1.11 -3.24
N GLU A 10 -9.09 -2.32 -2.82
CA GLU A 10 -9.62 -2.96 -1.61
C GLU A 10 -8.91 -2.48 -0.33
N ARG A 11 -8.05 -1.45 -0.44
CA ARG A 11 -7.23 -0.87 0.66
C ARG A 11 -6.26 -1.87 1.29
N ILE A 12 -5.72 -2.76 0.48
CA ILE A 12 -4.73 -3.76 0.89
C ILE A 12 -3.34 -3.38 0.35
N VAL A 13 -2.36 -3.26 1.24
CA VAL A 13 -0.95 -2.97 0.95
C VAL A 13 -0.12 -4.20 1.30
N PHE A 14 0.69 -4.68 0.36
CA PHE A 14 1.62 -5.79 0.57
C PHE A 14 3.04 -5.27 0.72
N VAL A 15 3.71 -5.72 1.78
CA VAL A 15 5.13 -5.53 2.03
C VAL A 15 5.73 -6.91 1.93
N CYS A 16 6.50 -7.18 0.86
CA CYS A 16 7.08 -8.50 0.67
C CYS A 16 8.50 -8.39 0.08
N GLY A 17 9.39 -9.28 0.50
CA GLY A 17 10.79 -9.26 0.07
C GLY A 17 11.65 -8.32 0.91
N GLU A 18 12.81 -7.96 0.37
CA GLU A 18 13.76 -7.10 1.07
C GLU A 18 13.25 -5.67 1.17
N ILE A 19 13.44 -5.07 2.35
CA ILE A 19 13.10 -3.67 2.58
C ILE A 19 14.25 -2.80 2.10
N GLU A 20 14.03 -2.16 0.95
CA GLU A 20 14.93 -1.15 0.37
C GLU A 20 14.21 0.20 0.22
N ASP A 21 14.99 1.27 0.08
CA ASP A 21 14.47 2.65 0.03
C ASP A 21 13.40 2.84 -1.05
N HIS A 22 13.56 2.20 -2.21
CA HIS A 22 12.57 2.30 -3.29
C HIS A 22 11.24 1.67 -2.87
N MET A 23 11.26 0.45 -2.31
CA MET A 23 10.06 -0.22 -1.83
C MET A 23 9.41 0.56 -0.68
N ALA A 24 10.20 1.04 0.27
CA ALA A 24 9.70 1.83 1.39
C ALA A 24 8.97 3.09 0.90
N ASN A 25 9.55 3.83 -0.05
CA ASN A 25 8.92 5.00 -0.65
C ASN A 25 7.61 4.66 -1.37
N LEU A 26 7.54 3.53 -2.08
CA LEU A 26 6.30 3.06 -2.72
C LEU A 26 5.20 2.74 -1.70
N VAL A 27 5.55 2.06 -0.60
CA VAL A 27 4.60 1.74 0.48
C VAL A 27 4.06 3.02 1.11
N VAL A 28 4.93 3.98 1.42
CA VAL A 28 4.52 5.28 1.99
C VAL A 28 3.58 6.03 1.04
N ALA A 29 3.89 6.06 -0.26
CA ALA A 29 3.03 6.70 -1.26
C ALA A 29 1.64 6.03 -1.34
N GLN A 30 1.58 4.70 -1.27
CA GLN A 30 0.32 3.95 -1.26
C GLN A 30 -0.52 4.26 -0.01
N LEU A 31 0.11 4.33 1.16
CA LEU A 31 -0.59 4.67 2.41
C LEU A 31 -1.17 6.08 2.36
N LEU A 32 -0.38 7.08 1.94
CA LEU A 32 -0.83 8.46 1.79
C LEU A 32 -1.97 8.59 0.78
N PHE A 33 -1.91 7.84 -0.32
CA PHE A 33 -2.98 7.80 -1.31
C PHE A 33 -4.28 7.26 -0.72
N LEU A 34 -4.22 6.14 0.00
CA LEU A 34 -5.40 5.52 0.62
C LEU A 34 -6.00 6.37 1.74
N GLU A 35 -5.16 7.05 2.52
CA GLU A 35 -5.57 7.98 3.57
C GLU A 35 -6.29 9.19 2.98
N ALA A 36 -5.76 9.77 1.89
CA ALA A 36 -6.37 10.91 1.20
C ALA A 36 -7.74 10.57 0.57
N GLU A 37 -7.93 9.33 0.11
CA GLU A 37 -9.20 8.88 -0.51
C GLU A 37 -10.29 8.63 0.53
N SER A 38 -9.96 8.07 1.70
CA SER A 38 -10.91 7.80 2.78
C SER A 38 -10.18 7.60 4.10
N PRO A 39 -9.94 8.66 4.89
CA PRO A 39 -9.12 8.58 6.11
C PRO A 39 -9.76 7.70 7.20
N ASP A 40 -11.10 7.64 7.24
CA ASP A 40 -11.82 6.85 8.26
C ASP A 40 -11.84 5.34 7.98
N LYS A 41 -11.41 4.92 6.78
CA LYS A 41 -11.42 3.51 6.38
C LYS A 41 -10.10 2.84 6.73
N LYS A 42 -10.19 1.66 7.34
CA LYS A 42 -9.02 0.83 7.67
C LYS A 42 -8.21 0.51 6.42
N ILE A 43 -6.90 0.43 6.61
CA ILE A 43 -5.92 -0.06 5.62
C ILE A 43 -5.41 -1.40 6.16
N PHE A 44 -5.35 -2.41 5.29
CA PHE A 44 -4.82 -3.73 5.63
C PHE A 44 -3.41 -3.87 5.09
N MET A 45 -2.44 -4.06 5.99
CA MET A 45 -1.06 -4.33 5.62
C MET A 45 -0.72 -5.80 5.84
N TYR A 46 -0.18 -6.44 4.81
CA TYR A 46 0.37 -7.79 4.88
C TYR A 46 1.88 -7.72 4.74
N ILE A 47 2.59 -8.36 5.67
CA ILE A 47 4.05 -8.36 5.80
C ILE A 47 4.52 -9.82 5.76
#